data_AF-A0A183KTB3-F1
#
_entry.id   AF-A0A183KTB3-F1
#
_cell.length_a   1.000
_cell.length_b   1.000
_cell.length_c   1.000
_cell.angle_alpha   90.00
_cell.angle_beta   90.00
_cell.angle_gamma   90.00
#
_symmetry.space_group_name_H-M   'P 1'
#
loop_
_entity.id
_entity.type
_entity.pdbx_description
1 polymer ?
#
loop_
_entity_poly.entity_id
_entity_poly.type
_entity_poly.pdbx_seq_one_letter_code
_entity_poly.pdbx_strand_id
1 'polypeptide(L)'
;MSDDIDSRIMKARAVYANLGHLWRLRDVSLAVKGRIYNATVRAVLLYACETWPLRVEDVRRLSVFHHPCLRRIAHIQWQQHVSNAEVQHRVFGHRDDNEIGVTIFKHRLRWLGRVLRMSSQRIPRRALFADAGTSWKKRRGDQCMTWFRGMKESCT
;
A
#
# COMPACT_ATOMS: atom_id res chain seq x y z
N MET A 1 13.13 8.18 -4.46
CA MET A 1 11.88 7.37 -4.53
C MET A 1 11.96 6.12 -3.65
N SER A 2 13.06 5.34 -3.70
CA SER A 2 13.28 4.23 -2.76
C SER A 2 13.26 4.68 -1.29
N ASP A 3 13.96 5.78 -0.97
CA ASP A 3 14.17 6.23 0.41
C ASP A 3 12.87 6.56 1.16
N ASP A 4 11.84 7.03 0.44
CA ASP A 4 10.54 7.34 1.04
C ASP A 4 9.74 6.07 1.36
N ILE A 5 9.84 5.03 0.54
CA ILE A 5 9.24 3.72 0.82
C ILE A 5 9.95 3.08 2.03
N ASP A 6 11.27 3.18 2.08
CA ASP A 6 12.06 2.67 3.21
C ASP A 6 11.71 3.42 4.51
N SER A 7 11.61 4.75 4.46
CA SER A 7 11.15 5.55 5.60
C SER A 7 9.77 5.10 6.10
N ARG A 8 8.83 4.83 5.19
CA ARG A 8 7.49 4.33 5.55
C ARG A 8 7.52 2.94 6.15
N ILE A 9 8.30 2.03 5.60
CA ILE A 9 8.51 0.69 6.17
C ILE A 9 9.08 0.82 7.58
N MET A 10 10.06 1.70 7.79
CA MET A 10 10.64 1.94 9.12
C MET A 10 9.65 2.52 10.11
N LYS A 11 8.82 3.49 9.70
CA LYS A 11 7.73 4.02 10.54
C LYS A 11 6.69 2.95 10.87
N ALA A 12 6.27 2.16 9.88
CA ALA A 12 5.33 1.08 10.07
C ALA A 12 5.91 -0.02 11.01
N ARG A 13 7.21 -0.31 10.90
CA ARG A 13 7.93 -1.19 11.83
C ARG A 13 7.90 -0.66 13.25
N ALA A 14 8.17 0.63 13.45
CA ALA A 14 8.13 1.26 14.77
C ALA A 14 6.72 1.17 15.39
N VAL A 15 5.68 1.52 14.63
CA VAL A 15 4.28 1.39 15.08
C VAL A 15 3.94 -0.06 15.42
N TYR A 16 4.35 -1.02 14.58
CA TYR A 16 4.13 -2.44 14.85
C TYR A 16 4.85 -2.90 16.14
N ALA A 17 6.09 -2.47 16.35
CA ALA A 17 6.88 -2.81 17.52
C ALA A 17 6.29 -2.21 18.81
N ASN A 18 5.80 -0.97 18.77
CA ASN A 18 5.14 -0.32 19.91
C ASN A 18 3.88 -1.08 20.36
N LEU A 19 3.17 -1.71 19.42
CA LEU A 19 2.02 -2.58 19.68
C LEU A 19 2.42 -4.04 19.97
N GLY A 20 3.71 -4.33 20.20
CA GLY A 20 4.24 -5.67 20.39
C GLY A 20 3.62 -6.47 21.55
N HIS A 21 3.19 -5.78 22.62
CA HIS A 21 2.46 -6.40 23.73
C HIS A 21 1.07 -6.88 23.28
N LEU A 22 0.32 -6.05 22.54
CA LEU A 22 -1.00 -6.37 22.01
C LEU A 22 -0.97 -7.61 21.10
N TRP A 23 0.04 -7.73 20.25
CA TRP A 23 0.17 -8.89 19.35
C TRP A 23 0.35 -10.21 20.10
N ARG A 24 0.95 -10.17 21.31
CA ARG A 24 1.21 -11.34 22.15
C ARG A 24 0.02 -11.76 23.03
N LEU A 25 -0.94 -10.87 23.27
CA LEU A 25 -2.11 -11.17 24.08
C LEU A 25 -2.96 -12.26 23.43
N ARG A 26 -3.26 -13.34 24.16
CA ARG A 26 -4.10 -14.44 23.66
C ARG A 26 -5.60 -14.16 23.79
N ASP A 27 -5.97 -13.29 24.73
CA ASP A 27 -7.36 -12.98 25.05
C ASP A 27 -8.02 -12.07 23.99
N VAL A 28 -7.21 -11.40 23.17
CA VAL A 28 -7.71 -10.55 22.08
C VAL A 28 -7.90 -11.39 20.83
N SER A 29 -9.12 -11.42 20.31
CA SER A 29 -9.45 -12.14 19.08
C SER A 29 -8.62 -11.67 17.88
N LEU A 30 -8.34 -12.59 16.97
CA LEU A 30 -7.58 -12.31 15.75
C LEU A 30 -8.22 -11.20 14.91
N ALA A 31 -9.56 -11.18 14.84
CA ALA A 31 -10.31 -10.16 14.11
C ALA A 31 -10.07 -8.75 14.67
N VAL A 32 -10.00 -8.59 15.99
CA VAL A 32 -9.72 -7.29 16.62
C VAL A 32 -8.28 -6.87 16.33
N LYS A 33 -7.31 -7.78 16.46
CA LYS A 33 -5.91 -7.50 16.10
C LYS A 33 -5.78 -7.10 14.63
N GLY A 34 -6.50 -7.77 13.72
CA GLY A 34 -6.55 -7.45 12.30
C GLY A 34 -7.08 -6.03 12.04
N ARG A 35 -8.15 -5.62 12.73
CA ARG A 35 -8.68 -4.24 12.64
C ARG A 35 -7.68 -3.21 13.13
N ILE A 36 -7.01 -3.45 14.26
CA ILE A 36 -6.00 -2.53 14.80
C ILE A 36 -4.81 -2.42 13.85
N TYR A 37 -4.32 -3.55 13.32
CA TYR A 37 -3.27 -3.56 12.32
C TYR A 37 -3.64 -2.76 11.07
N ASN A 38 -4.88 -2.93 10.58
CA ASN A 38 -5.39 -2.22 9.42
C ASN A 38 -5.44 -0.70 9.65
N ALA A 39 -5.90 -0.28 10.82
CA ALA A 39 -6.04 1.14 11.17
C ALA A 39 -4.71 1.85 11.46
N THR A 40 -3.68 1.12 11.88
CA THR A 40 -2.41 1.69 12.33
C THR A 40 -1.28 1.40 11.34
N VAL A 41 -0.74 0.19 11.37
CA VAL A 41 0.44 -0.23 10.61
C VAL A 41 0.17 -0.16 9.11
N ARG A 42 -0.95 -0.72 8.66
CA ARG A 42 -1.31 -0.73 7.24
C ARG A 42 -1.59 0.68 6.71
N ALA A 43 -2.25 1.53 7.50
CA ALA A 43 -2.50 2.92 7.12
C ALA A 43 -1.18 3.71 6.92
N VAL A 44 -0.20 3.54 7.82
CA VAL A 44 1.12 4.16 7.69
C VAL A 44 1.89 3.60 6.49
N LEU A 45 1.83 2.28 6.29
CA LEU A 45 2.52 1.60 5.19
C LEU A 45 1.99 2.05 3.82
N LEU A 46 0.68 2.25 3.71
CA LEU A 46 0.01 2.65 2.47
C LEU A 46 -0.16 4.16 2.32
N TYR A 47 0.34 4.94 3.29
CA TYR A 47 0.26 6.39 3.23
C TYR A 47 0.97 6.90 1.98
N ALA A 48 0.32 7.85 1.29
CA ALA A 48 0.74 8.44 0.02
C ALA A 48 0.83 7.47 -1.18
N CYS A 49 0.51 6.18 -1.05
CA CYS A 49 0.49 5.26 -2.20
C CYS A 49 -0.52 5.66 -3.31
N GLU A 50 -1.52 6.47 -2.96
CA GLU A 50 -2.53 7.03 -3.86
C GLU A 50 -1.94 7.99 -4.91
N THR A 51 -0.99 8.83 -4.52
CA THR A 51 -0.55 9.97 -5.34
C THR A 51 0.77 9.73 -6.06
N TRP A 52 1.44 8.60 -5.79
CA TRP A 52 2.77 8.31 -6.33
C TRP A 52 2.75 7.21 -7.40
N PRO A 53 3.62 7.28 -8.42
CA PRO A 53 3.84 6.20 -9.37
C PRO A 53 4.66 5.07 -8.70
N LEU A 54 3.98 4.20 -7.94
CA LEU A 54 4.50 2.93 -7.43
C LEU A 54 4.75 1.96 -8.58
N ARG A 55 5.92 1.33 -8.54
CA ARG A 55 6.29 0.22 -9.42
C ARG A 55 5.94 -1.13 -8.78
N VAL A 56 6.04 -2.19 -9.57
CA VAL A 56 5.85 -3.56 -9.09
C VAL A 56 6.87 -3.90 -7.99
N GLU A 57 8.11 -3.41 -8.09
CA GLU A 57 9.13 -3.63 -7.06
C GLU A 57 8.74 -2.97 -5.73
N ASP A 58 8.15 -1.77 -5.78
CA ASP A 58 7.71 -1.04 -4.60
C ASP A 58 6.58 -1.80 -3.88
N VAL A 59 5.60 -2.30 -4.64
CA VAL A 59 4.52 -3.13 -4.08
C VAL A 59 5.08 -4.41 -3.46
N ARG A 60 6.04 -5.08 -4.13
CA ARG A 60 6.72 -6.26 -3.58
C ARG A 60 7.41 -5.96 -2.25
N ARG A 61 8.11 -4.83 -2.13
CA ARG A 61 8.78 -4.41 -0.88
C ARG A 61 7.80 -4.19 0.26
N LEU A 62 6.65 -3.57 -0.01
CA LEU A 62 5.58 -3.41 0.99
C LEU A 62 5.02 -4.78 1.41
N SER A 63 4.80 -5.69 0.47
CA SER A 63 4.34 -7.06 0.75
C SER A 63 5.32 -7.87 1.59
N VAL A 64 6.63 -7.74 1.35
CA VAL A 64 7.69 -8.40 2.14
C VAL A 64 7.63 -8.01 3.62
N PHE A 65 7.30 -6.76 3.94
CA PHE A 65 7.09 -6.34 5.33
C PHE A 65 5.75 -6.82 5.90
N HIS A 66 4.68 -6.76 5.09
CA HIS A 66 3.32 -7.02 5.51
C HIS A 66 3.06 -8.48 5.89
N HIS A 67 3.45 -9.45 5.05
CA HIS A 67 3.11 -10.86 5.28
C HIS A 67 3.70 -11.45 6.57
N PRO A 68 4.98 -11.20 6.93
CA PRO A 68 5.51 -11.66 8.21
C PRO A 68 4.79 -11.07 9.43
N CYS A 69 4.33 -9.81 9.33
CA CYS A 69 3.57 -9.17 10.41
C CYS A 69 2.22 -9.89 10.62
N LEU A 70 1.50 -10.20 9.55
CA LEU A 70 0.23 -10.94 9.65
C LEU A 70 0.42 -12.35 10.20
N ARG A 71 1.46 -13.07 9.77
CA ARG A 71 1.78 -14.40 10.30
C ARG A 71 2.02 -14.38 11.81
N ARG A 72 2.76 -13.37 12.30
CA ARG A 72 3.00 -13.19 13.74
C ARG A 72 1.72 -12.87 14.51
N ILE A 73 0.86 -12.00 13.98
CA ILE A 73 -0.44 -11.67 14.60
C ILE A 73 -1.35 -12.90 14.67
N ALA A 74 -1.34 -13.73 13.63
CA ALA A 74 -2.12 -14.97 13.56
C ALA A 74 -1.48 -16.15 14.30
N HIS A 75 -0.32 -15.96 14.94
CA HIS A 75 0.46 -17.01 15.60
C HIS A 75 0.75 -18.23 14.71
N ILE A 76 0.91 -18.01 13.40
CA ILE A 76 1.20 -19.07 12.44
C ILE A 76 2.70 -19.33 12.44
N GLN A 77 3.06 -20.57 12.73
CA GLN A 77 4.46 -21.02 12.70
C GLN A 77 4.92 -21.26 11.26
N TRP A 78 6.23 -21.13 11.01
CA TRP A 78 6.83 -21.39 9.69
C TRP A 78 6.54 -22.81 9.16
N GLN A 79 6.46 -23.80 10.06
CA GLN A 79 6.17 -25.20 9.71
C GLN A 79 4.76 -25.42 9.17
N GLN A 80 3.83 -24.52 9.51
CA GLN A 80 2.48 -24.55 8.98
C GLN A 80 2.56 -23.93 7.58
N HIS A 81 2.61 -24.79 6.56
CA HIS A 81 2.70 -24.45 5.13
C HIS A 81 1.41 -23.78 4.62
N VAL A 82 1.02 -22.68 5.26
CA VAL A 82 -0.18 -21.88 5.01
C VAL A 82 0.17 -20.83 3.95
N SER A 83 -0.67 -20.66 2.94
CA SER A 83 -0.46 -19.65 1.89
C SER A 83 -0.64 -18.23 2.44
N ASN A 84 0.01 -17.23 1.83
CA ASN A 84 -0.15 -15.84 2.28
C ASN A 84 -1.59 -15.33 2.14
N ALA A 85 -2.32 -15.78 1.13
CA ALA A 85 -3.73 -15.47 0.93
C ALA A 85 -4.60 -16.01 2.07
N GLU A 86 -4.33 -17.24 2.52
CA GLU A 86 -5.02 -17.87 3.65
C GLU A 86 -4.71 -17.14 4.96
N VAL A 87 -3.46 -16.71 5.18
CA VAL A 87 -3.12 -15.87 6.36
C VAL A 87 -3.92 -14.57 6.35
N GLN A 88 -4.02 -13.91 5.20
CA GLN A 88 -4.80 -12.68 5.08
C GLN A 88 -6.29 -12.92 5.31
N HIS A 89 -6.83 -14.01 4.77
CA HIS A 89 -8.22 -14.43 4.99
C HIS A 89 -8.53 -14.61 6.47
N ARG A 90 -7.64 -15.27 7.23
CA ARG A 90 -7.81 -15.45 8.68
C ARG A 90 -7.80 -14.12 9.46
N VAL A 91 -6.94 -13.18 9.06
CA VAL A 91 -6.78 -11.91 9.79
C VAL A 91 -7.87 -10.89 9.46
N PHE A 92 -8.27 -10.79 8.19
CA PHE A 92 -9.16 -9.74 7.70
C PHE A 92 -10.55 -10.24 7.31
N GLY A 93 -10.74 -11.55 7.15
CA GLY A 93 -11.96 -12.20 6.68
C GLY A 93 -12.08 -12.22 5.15
N HIS A 94 -13.31 -12.43 4.67
CA HIS A 94 -13.68 -12.32 3.25
C HIS A 94 -13.74 -10.84 2.82
N ARG A 95 -12.60 -10.15 2.78
CA ARG A 95 -12.52 -8.83 2.17
C ARG A 95 -11.73 -8.88 0.88
N ASP A 96 -12.29 -8.31 -0.18
CA ASP A 96 -11.65 -8.21 -1.49
C ASP A 96 -10.47 -7.22 -1.51
N ASP A 97 -10.09 -6.66 -0.38
CA ASP A 97 -8.94 -5.78 -0.20
C ASP A 97 -7.86 -6.42 0.68
N ASN A 98 -7.83 -7.74 0.79
CA ASN A 98 -6.82 -8.44 1.59
C ASN A 98 -5.40 -8.28 1.03
N GLU A 99 -5.27 -8.18 -0.29
CA GLU A 99 -3.98 -7.97 -0.94
C GLU A 99 -3.56 -6.49 -0.92
N ILE A 100 -2.28 -6.23 -0.60
CA ILE A 100 -1.71 -4.88 -0.62
C ILE A 100 -1.84 -4.23 -1.99
N GLY A 101 -1.54 -4.97 -3.06
CA GLY A 101 -1.64 -4.46 -4.44
C GLY A 101 -3.05 -3.99 -4.77
N VAL A 102 -4.06 -4.84 -4.50
CA VAL A 102 -5.48 -4.51 -4.72
C VAL A 102 -5.92 -3.30 -3.89
N THR A 103 -5.42 -3.18 -2.67
CA THR A 103 -5.74 -2.04 -1.79
C THR A 103 -5.18 -0.74 -2.33
N ILE A 104 -3.91 -0.74 -2.74
CA ILE A 104 -3.24 0.40 -3.38
C ILE A 104 -3.99 0.80 -4.65
N PHE A 105 -4.38 -0.18 -5.47
CA PHE A 105 -5.12 0.05 -6.70
C PHE A 105 -6.49 0.69 -6.44
N LYS A 106 -7.27 0.15 -5.47
CA LYS A 106 -8.55 0.74 -5.05
C LYS A 106 -8.38 2.19 -4.56
N HIS A 107 -7.35 2.44 -3.76
CA HIS A 107 -7.01 3.77 -3.25
C HIS A 107 -6.72 4.75 -4.41
N ARG A 108 -5.91 4.34 -5.39
CA ARG A 108 -5.65 5.12 -6.61
C ARG A 108 -6.91 5.39 -7.43
N LEU A 109 -7.77 4.40 -7.61
CA LEU A 109 -9.04 4.58 -8.33
C LEU A 109 -9.98 5.55 -7.61
N ARG A 110 -10.07 5.48 -6.28
CA ARG A 110 -10.85 6.46 -5.50
C ARG A 110 -10.29 7.87 -5.64
N TRP A 111 -8.97 8.02 -5.59
CA TRP A 111 -8.32 9.31 -5.80
C TRP A 111 -8.58 9.84 -7.21
N LEU A 112 -8.44 9.00 -8.24
CA LEU A 112 -8.77 9.33 -9.63
C LEU A 112 -10.21 9.82 -9.75
N GLY A 113 -11.15 9.04 -9.22
CA GLY A 113 -12.57 9.40 -9.24
C GLY A 113 -12.84 10.72 -8.52
N ARG A 114 -12.08 11.05 -7.47
CA ARG A 114 -12.17 12.36 -6.82
C ARG A 114 -11.66 13.47 -7.74
N VAL A 115 -10.49 13.29 -8.35
CA VAL A 115 -9.89 14.26 -9.29
C VAL A 115 -10.78 14.49 -10.52
N LEU A 116 -11.36 13.43 -11.07
CA LEU A 116 -12.29 13.49 -12.21
C LEU A 116 -13.63 14.17 -11.89
N ARG A 117 -13.96 14.37 -10.61
CA ARG A 117 -15.13 15.17 -10.18
C ARG A 117 -14.76 16.62 -9.82
N MET A 118 -13.47 16.97 -9.71
CA MET A 118 -13.04 18.34 -9.45
C MET A 118 -13.24 19.23 -10.69
N SER A 119 -13.35 20.55 -10.48
CA SER A 119 -13.39 21.51 -11.60
C SER A 119 -12.07 21.52 -12.38
N SER A 120 -12.15 21.83 -13.68
CA SER A 120 -10.99 21.88 -14.60
C SER A 120 -9.92 22.87 -14.21
N GLN A 121 -10.24 23.87 -13.37
CA GLN A 121 -9.30 24.86 -12.88
C GLN A 121 -8.42 24.35 -11.73
N ARG A 122 -8.84 23.29 -11.04
CA ARG A 122 -8.11 22.75 -9.88
C ARG A 122 -6.80 22.10 -10.32
N ILE A 123 -5.72 22.42 -9.59
CA ILE A 123 -4.35 21.96 -9.88
C ILE A 123 -4.27 20.44 -10.08
N PRO A 124 -4.87 19.56 -9.26
CA PRO A 124 -4.77 18.11 -9.46
C PRO A 124 -5.39 17.63 -10.78
N ARG A 125 -6.50 18.25 -11.21
CA ARG A 125 -7.16 17.92 -12.49
C ARG A 125 -6.34 18.44 -13.66
N ARG A 126 -5.82 19.67 -13.57
CA ARG A 126 -4.92 20.23 -14.57
C ARG A 126 -3.65 19.41 -14.72
N ALA A 127 -3.05 18.99 -13.61
CA ALA A 127 -1.84 18.17 -13.61
C ALA A 127 -2.07 16.76 -14.19
N LEU A 128 -3.25 16.18 -13.99
CA LEU A 128 -3.62 14.88 -14.56
C LEU A 128 -3.71 14.92 -16.09
N PHE A 129 -4.24 16.01 -16.66
CA PHE A 129 -4.43 16.22 -18.10
C PHE A 129 -3.37 17.12 -18.73
N ALA A 130 -2.37 17.56 -17.97
CA ALA A 130 -1.24 18.28 -18.52
C ALA A 130 -0.44 17.29 -19.35
N ASP A 131 -0.55 17.39 -20.68
CA ASP A 131 0.42 16.77 -21.56
C ASP A 131 1.79 17.26 -21.14
N ALA A 132 2.73 16.32 -20.99
CA ALA A 132 4.14 16.65 -20.94
C ALA A 132 4.56 17.15 -22.33
N GLY A 133 4.08 18.34 -22.71
CA GLY A 133 4.39 18.99 -23.97
C GLY A 133 5.91 19.07 -24.11
N THR A 134 6.40 18.43 -25.17
CA THR A 134 7.55 18.68 -26.07
C THR A 134 8.71 19.63 -25.71
N SER A 135 8.68 20.37 -24.60
CA SER A 135 9.68 21.36 -24.18
C SER A 135 10.49 20.95 -22.93
N TRP A 136 10.04 19.99 -22.13
CA TRP A 136 10.81 19.51 -20.97
C TRP A 136 11.89 18.50 -21.39
N LYS A 137 13.10 18.99 -21.69
CA LYS A 137 14.30 18.14 -21.80
C LYS A 137 14.64 17.56 -20.43
N LYS A 138 14.23 16.31 -20.19
CA LYS A 138 14.53 15.56 -18.96
C LYS A 138 16.01 15.20 -18.88
N ARG A 139 16.56 15.17 -17.66
CA ARG A 139 17.93 14.72 -17.39
C ARG A 139 18.04 13.21 -17.68
N ARG A 140 19.19 12.76 -18.21
CA ARG A 140 19.50 11.33 -18.34
C ARG A 140 19.43 10.67 -16.95
N GLY A 141 18.62 9.61 -16.83
CA GLY A 141 18.38 8.89 -15.56
C GLY A 141 17.06 9.21 -14.86
N ASP A 142 16.28 10.18 -15.35
CA ASP A 142 15.01 10.57 -14.76
C ASP A 142 13.86 9.61 -15.13
N GLN A 143 12.95 9.33 -14.20
CA GLN A 143 11.99 8.22 -14.34
C GLN A 143 10.93 8.48 -15.44
N CYS A 144 10.73 7.51 -16.32
CA CYS A 144 9.73 7.54 -17.41
C CYS A 144 8.36 6.95 -17.00
N MET A 145 7.96 7.15 -15.74
CA MET A 145 6.67 6.70 -15.24
C MET A 145 5.83 7.89 -14.82
N THR A 146 4.88 8.28 -15.67
CA THR A 146 3.81 9.21 -15.26
C THR A 146 2.80 8.44 -14.41
N TRP A 147 2.16 9.13 -13.46
CA TRP A 147 1.14 8.54 -12.57
C TRP A 147 0.06 7.79 -13.39
N PHE A 148 -0.36 8.37 -14.52
CA PHE A 148 -1.31 7.76 -15.44
C PHE A 148 -0.77 6.50 -16.14
N ARG A 149 0.51 6.47 -16.53
CA ARG A 149 1.16 5.29 -17.14
C ARG A 149 1.28 4.14 -16.13
N GLY A 150 1.71 4.44 -14.89
CA GLY A 150 1.76 3.43 -13.82
C GLY A 150 0.39 2.89 -13.43
N MET A 151 -0.67 3.68 -13.61
CA MET A 151 -2.05 3.22 -13.42
C MET A 151 -2.48 2.24 -14.52
N LYS A 152 -2.11 2.48 -15.79
CA LYS A 152 -2.38 1.57 -16.91
C LYS A 152 -1.69 0.21 -16.75
N GLU A 153 -0.42 0.21 -16.33
CA GLU A 153 0.35 -1.02 -16.09
C GLU A 153 -0.17 -1.84 -14.90
N SER A 154 -0.91 -1.22 -13.97
CA SER A 154 -1.55 -1.94 -12.86
C SER A 154 -2.87 -2.61 -13.26
N CYS A 155 -3.40 -2.32 -14.47
CA CYS A 155 -4.66 -2.87 -14.99
C CYS A 155 -4.46 -4.04 -15.97
N THR A 156 -3.23 -4.28 -16.43
CA THR A 156 -2.84 -5.36 -17.36
C THR A 156 -2.21 -6.51 -16.61
#